data_AF-A0A836CB21-F1
#
_entry.id   AF-A0A836CB21-F1
#
_cell.length_a   1.000
_cell.length_b   1.000
_cell.length_c   1.000
_cell.angle_alpha   90.00
_cell.angle_beta   90.00
_cell.angle_gamma   90.00
#
_symmetry.space_group_name_H-M   'P 1'
#
loop_
_entity.id
_entity.type
_entity.pdbx_description
1 polymer ?
#
loop_
_entity_poly.entity_id
_entity_poly.type
_entity_poly.pdbx_seq_one_letter_code
_entity_poly.pdbx_strand_id
1 'polypeptide(L)'
;MEPEDVADLTLEDMLVGCGRCEADYVRKLFGLEPHVAKTAQRAVCLEPPPESQVSQKPLIIGAGPGTTATRSVSKAVNLLGLRVVHYGAGFERDGTPYPPGVSNACSNWDKNLALFGVNDMYDMLLLNATTVTACHDAFDAFNLRLYDDLDAVFDSPVHHVTYRLLQLYPNAKLIFTHRDPDVWVEKRVAHQMAMPAVQQPCGMILEHLTNEQNVAAYNANLELLECIMPAERMLMVNVWAQPGREIFESLADFLQRPVPPEECAFPGKLAQL
;
A
#
# COMPACT_ATOMS: atom_id res chain seq x y z
N MET A 1 -9.82 -2.60 22.22
CA MET A 1 -8.60 -3.39 22.50
C MET A 1 -7.89 -2.60 23.58
N GLU A 2 -7.83 -3.09 24.82
CA GLU A 2 -7.08 -2.41 25.87
C GLU A 2 -5.60 -2.39 25.43
N PRO A 3 -4.90 -1.25 25.52
CA PRO A 3 -3.46 -1.25 25.30
C PRO A 3 -2.85 -2.21 26.33
N GLU A 4 -2.33 -3.36 25.87
CA GLU A 4 -1.50 -4.23 26.71
C GLU A 4 -0.47 -3.36 27.43
N ASP A 5 -0.19 -3.63 28.71
CA ASP A 5 0.80 -2.93 29.54
C ASP A 5 2.07 -2.65 28.71
N VAL A 6 2.10 -1.46 28.11
CA VAL A 6 3.27 -0.95 27.45
C VAL A 6 4.14 -0.54 28.61
N ALA A 7 4.99 -1.45 29.07
CA ALA A 7 6.13 -1.05 29.89
C ALA A 7 6.72 0.22 29.24
N ASP A 8 6.94 1.26 30.04
CA ASP A 8 7.35 2.60 29.59
C ASP A 8 8.68 2.53 28.80
N LEU A 9 8.60 2.14 27.53
CA LEU A 9 9.73 2.13 26.61
C LEU A 9 10.03 3.58 26.25
N THR A 10 11.29 3.98 26.43
CA THR A 10 11.73 5.28 25.96
C THR A 10 11.85 5.27 24.44
N LEU A 11 11.85 6.45 23.83
CA LEU A 11 12.12 6.57 22.39
C LEU A 11 13.46 5.92 22.01
N GLU A 12 14.51 6.08 22.84
CA GLU A 12 15.82 5.48 22.55
C GLU A 12 15.76 3.95 22.55
N ASP A 13 14.97 3.34 23.43
CA ASP A 13 14.78 1.88 23.44
C ASP A 13 14.14 1.39 22.14
N MET A 14 13.18 2.14 21.60
CA MET A 14 12.49 1.81 20.34
C MET A 14 13.42 1.87 19.12
N LEU A 15 14.44 2.72 19.16
CA LEU A 15 15.28 2.99 17.99
C LEU A 15 16.45 2.00 17.83
N VAL A 16 16.67 1.12 18.81
CA VAL A 16 17.72 0.10 18.74
C VAL A 16 17.48 -0.83 17.56
N GLY A 17 18.48 -0.96 16.68
CA GLY A 17 18.42 -1.84 15.50
C GLY A 17 17.72 -1.24 14.27
N CYS A 18 17.11 -0.06 14.39
CA CYS A 18 16.51 0.64 13.26
C CYS A 18 17.59 1.26 12.36
N GLY A 19 17.38 1.19 11.04
CA GLY A 19 18.11 2.03 10.10
C GLY A 19 17.72 3.51 10.26
N ARG A 20 18.41 4.40 9.53
CA ARG A 20 18.19 5.85 9.66
C ARG A 20 16.77 6.27 9.30
N CYS A 21 16.25 5.79 8.17
CA CYS A 21 14.92 6.16 7.67
C CYS A 21 13.82 5.64 8.61
N GLU A 22 13.98 4.41 9.07
CA GLU A 22 13.09 3.72 10.01
C GLU A 22 13.07 4.44 11.36
N ALA A 23 14.24 4.83 11.87
CA ALA A 23 14.37 5.59 13.09
C ALA A 23 13.65 6.96 12.99
N ASP A 24 13.84 7.68 11.89
CA ASP A 24 13.18 8.98 11.68
C ASP A 24 11.65 8.82 11.58
N TYR A 25 11.17 7.76 10.92
CA TYR A 25 9.75 7.42 10.88
C TYR A 25 9.18 7.13 12.27
N VAL A 26 9.83 6.28 13.06
CA VAL A 26 9.41 5.94 14.43
C VAL A 26 9.38 7.19 15.33
N ARG A 27 10.39 8.07 15.24
CA ARG A 27 10.42 9.34 15.99
C ARG A 27 9.23 10.24 15.66
N LYS A 28 8.90 10.39 14.37
CA LYS A 28 7.76 11.20 13.93
C LYS A 28 6.45 10.65 14.51
N LEU A 29 6.24 9.34 14.43
CA LEU A 29 5.06 8.70 15.00
C LEU A 29 5.02 8.79 16.53
N PHE A 30 6.16 8.74 17.21
CA PHE A 30 6.24 8.87 18.67
C PHE A 30 5.77 10.24 19.15
N GLY A 31 6.10 11.29 18.37
CA GLY A 31 5.61 12.64 18.61
C GLY A 31 4.11 12.82 18.36
N LEU A 32 3.47 11.92 17.59
CA LEU A 32 2.02 11.93 17.41
C LEU A 32 1.33 11.25 18.58
N GLU A 33 1.77 10.02 18.87
CA GLU A 33 1.17 9.14 19.86
C GLU A 33 2.10 7.93 20.12
N PRO A 34 2.60 7.69 21.35
CA PRO A 34 3.61 6.68 21.63
C PRO A 34 3.23 5.25 21.23
N HIS A 35 1.95 4.88 21.38
CA HIS A 35 1.49 3.54 21.03
C HIS A 35 1.51 3.32 19.49
N VAL A 36 1.33 4.38 18.69
CA VAL A 36 1.48 4.34 17.22
C VAL A 36 2.91 4.04 16.82
N ALA A 37 3.86 4.71 17.48
CA ALA A 37 5.29 4.50 17.23
C ALA A 37 5.73 3.07 17.57
N LYS A 38 5.28 2.53 18.70
CA LYS A 38 5.63 1.16 19.13
C LYS A 38 5.17 0.12 18.10
N THR A 39 3.93 0.21 17.66
CA THR A 39 3.36 -0.67 16.62
C THR A 39 4.14 -0.54 15.31
N ALA A 40 4.42 0.68 14.86
CA ALA A 40 5.15 0.91 13.62
C ALA A 40 6.62 0.47 13.70
N GLN A 41 7.28 0.64 14.85
CA GLN A 41 8.67 0.23 15.10
C GLN A 41 8.83 -1.27 14.89
N ARG A 42 7.90 -2.07 15.41
CA ARG A 42 7.90 -3.52 15.19
C ARG A 42 7.78 -3.87 13.72
N ALA A 43 7.16 -3.02 12.89
CA ALA A 43 7.03 -3.30 11.46
C ALA A 43 8.28 -2.91 10.65
N VAL A 44 8.94 -1.81 11.00
CA VAL A 44 10.03 -1.23 10.18
C VAL A 44 11.43 -1.55 10.67
N CYS A 45 11.60 -1.83 11.96
CA CYS A 45 12.91 -2.17 12.53
C CYS A 45 13.14 -3.70 12.63
N LEU A 46 12.38 -4.48 11.87
CA LEU A 46 12.57 -5.93 11.77
C LEU A 46 13.90 -6.27 11.10
N GLU A 47 14.47 -7.40 11.52
CA GLU A 47 15.54 -8.04 10.77
C GLU A 47 15.07 -8.34 9.34
N PRO A 48 15.95 -8.16 8.33
CA PRO A 48 15.66 -8.55 6.97
C PRO A 48 15.24 -10.04 6.89
N PRO A 49 14.34 -10.39 5.95
CA PRO A 49 13.97 -11.79 5.75
C PRO A 49 15.20 -12.63 5.36
N PRO A 50 15.24 -13.93 5.71
CA PRO A 50 16.26 -14.85 5.22
C PRO A 50 16.35 -14.81 3.69
N GLU A 51 17.54 -14.95 3.12
CA GLU A 51 17.78 -14.90 1.66
C GLU A 51 16.90 -15.89 0.89
N SER A 52 16.61 -17.06 1.48
CA SER A 52 15.71 -18.07 0.91
C SER A 52 14.26 -17.60 0.73
N GLN A 53 13.85 -16.54 1.41
CA GLN A 53 12.53 -15.92 1.30
C GLN A 53 12.53 -14.71 0.37
N VAL A 54 13.69 -14.23 -0.09
CA VAL A 54 13.80 -13.07 -0.96
C VAL A 54 13.47 -13.46 -2.40
N SER A 55 12.72 -12.61 -3.09
CA SER A 55 12.31 -12.77 -4.48
C SER A 55 13.07 -11.79 -5.36
N GLN A 56 13.72 -12.29 -6.41
CA GLN A 56 14.37 -11.40 -7.38
C GLN A 56 13.38 -10.78 -8.38
N LYS A 57 12.08 -11.11 -8.27
CA LYS A 57 11.03 -10.58 -9.13
C LYS A 57 10.92 -9.05 -8.98
N PRO A 58 10.85 -8.29 -10.08
CA PRO A 58 10.61 -6.85 -10.04
C PRO A 58 9.12 -6.56 -9.82
N LEU A 59 8.59 -6.91 -8.64
CA LEU A 59 7.19 -6.69 -8.29
C LEU A 59 6.85 -5.19 -8.32
N ILE A 60 5.68 -4.83 -8.84
CA ILE A 60 5.18 -3.46 -8.79
C ILE A 60 4.28 -3.30 -7.55
N ILE A 61 4.67 -2.43 -6.64
CA ILE A 61 3.99 -2.21 -5.36
C ILE A 61 3.25 -0.88 -5.39
N GLY A 62 1.93 -0.94 -5.36
CA GLY A 62 1.03 0.20 -5.18
C GLY A 62 0.91 0.57 -3.72
N ALA A 63 1.79 1.46 -3.25
CA ALA A 63 1.94 1.81 -1.84
C ALA A 63 1.03 2.96 -1.37
N GLY A 64 0.25 3.57 -2.28
CA GLY A 64 -0.71 4.60 -1.91
C GLY A 64 -1.85 4.02 -1.05
N PRO A 65 -2.27 4.71 0.03
CA PRO A 65 -3.39 4.25 0.84
C PRO A 65 -4.71 4.32 0.07
N GLY A 66 -5.70 3.55 0.49
CA GLY A 66 -7.05 3.65 -0.09
C GLY A 66 -7.57 5.10 -0.08
N THR A 67 -8.48 5.41 -1.01
CA THR A 67 -8.97 6.78 -1.35
C THR A 67 -7.96 7.71 -2.05
N THR A 68 -6.77 7.23 -2.41
CA THR A 68 -5.80 7.91 -3.29
C THR A 68 -5.87 7.47 -4.75
N ALA A 69 -7.01 6.92 -5.19
CA ALA A 69 -7.24 6.40 -6.54
C ALA A 69 -6.41 5.15 -6.91
N THR A 70 -6.03 4.35 -5.91
CA THR A 70 -5.45 3.00 -6.03
C THR A 70 -6.15 2.13 -7.08
N ARG A 71 -7.49 2.14 -7.10
CA ARG A 71 -8.28 1.38 -8.07
C ARG A 71 -8.13 1.86 -9.51
N SER A 72 -8.04 3.17 -9.71
CA SER A 72 -7.85 3.74 -11.04
C SER A 72 -6.46 3.42 -11.58
N VAL A 73 -5.43 3.58 -10.74
CA VAL A 73 -4.05 3.33 -11.13
C VAL A 73 -3.77 1.84 -11.32
N SER A 74 -4.26 0.95 -10.44
CA SER A 74 -4.13 -0.51 -10.64
C SER A 74 -4.74 -0.98 -11.95
N LYS A 75 -5.89 -0.42 -12.34
CA LYS A 75 -6.50 -0.68 -13.66
C LYS A 75 -5.65 -0.14 -14.81
N ALA A 76 -5.08 1.05 -14.66
CA ALA A 76 -4.20 1.62 -15.67
C ALA A 76 -2.95 0.75 -15.88
N VAL A 77 -2.35 0.27 -14.79
CA VAL A 77 -1.23 -0.68 -14.81
C VAL A 77 -1.62 -1.99 -15.48
N ASN A 78 -2.84 -2.48 -15.24
CA ASN A 78 -3.35 -3.67 -15.92
C ASN A 78 -3.53 -3.46 -17.44
N LEU A 79 -4.03 -2.29 -17.88
CA LEU A 79 -4.12 -1.92 -19.29
C LEU A 79 -2.74 -1.83 -19.99
N LEU A 80 -1.65 -1.72 -19.23
CA LEU A 80 -0.28 -1.82 -19.73
C LEU A 80 0.22 -3.27 -19.88
N GLY A 81 -0.69 -4.26 -19.78
CA GLY A 81 -0.41 -5.68 -20.03
C GLY A 81 0.10 -6.45 -18.82
N LEU A 82 -0.17 -5.96 -17.61
CA LEU A 82 0.35 -6.53 -16.36
C LEU A 82 -0.76 -7.25 -15.57
N ARG A 83 -0.41 -8.34 -14.90
CA ARG A 83 -1.31 -9.06 -13.99
C ARG A 83 -1.35 -8.34 -12.64
N VAL A 84 -2.52 -7.83 -12.26
CA VAL A 84 -2.66 -6.93 -11.11
C VAL A 84 -3.65 -7.47 -10.10
N VAL A 85 -3.36 -7.31 -8.80
CA VAL A 85 -4.37 -7.45 -7.74
C VAL A 85 -4.59 -6.12 -7.03
N HIS A 86 -5.82 -5.91 -6.59
CA HIS A 86 -6.28 -4.79 -5.79
C HIS A 86 -7.21 -5.29 -4.68
N TYR A 87 -7.42 -4.53 -3.61
CA TYR A 87 -8.48 -4.82 -2.62
C TYR A 87 -9.82 -5.16 -3.31
N GLY A 88 -10.29 -6.40 -3.12
CA GLY A 88 -11.55 -6.92 -3.67
C GLY A 88 -11.58 -7.16 -5.20
N ALA A 89 -10.44 -7.19 -5.90
CA ALA A 89 -10.38 -7.45 -7.35
C ALA A 89 -9.03 -8.02 -7.82
N GLY A 90 -9.06 -8.86 -8.86
CA GLY A 90 -7.88 -9.27 -9.63
C GLY A 90 -8.05 -9.07 -11.11
N PHE A 91 -6.93 -9.02 -11.82
CA PHE A 91 -6.91 -8.76 -13.26
C PHE A 91 -5.82 -9.59 -13.94
N GLU A 92 -6.18 -10.31 -15.01
CA GLU A 92 -5.23 -10.99 -15.88
C GLU A 92 -4.57 -10.02 -16.87
N ARG A 93 -3.48 -10.46 -17.52
CA ARG A 93 -2.63 -9.61 -18.36
C ARG A 93 -3.32 -8.98 -19.57
N ASP A 94 -4.46 -9.51 -20.00
CA ASP A 94 -5.23 -9.01 -21.15
C ASP A 94 -6.39 -8.08 -20.75
N GLY A 95 -6.46 -7.69 -19.48
CA GLY A 95 -7.56 -6.89 -18.94
C GLY A 95 -8.82 -7.71 -18.65
N THR A 96 -8.79 -9.03 -18.85
CA THR A 96 -9.93 -9.88 -18.51
C THR A 96 -9.93 -10.20 -17.01
N PRO A 97 -11.11 -10.22 -16.36
CA PRO A 97 -11.26 -10.83 -15.06
C PRO A 97 -10.97 -12.34 -15.15
N TYR A 98 -10.11 -12.83 -14.27
CA TYR A 98 -9.98 -14.24 -13.94
C TYR A 98 -11.29 -14.87 -13.39
N PRO A 99 -11.76 -16.04 -13.85
CA PRO A 99 -11.97 -16.42 -15.25
C PRO A 99 -13.45 -16.18 -15.70
N PRO A 100 -13.82 -16.30 -17.00
CA PRO A 100 -13.41 -15.52 -18.18
C PRO A 100 -14.62 -14.93 -18.97
N GLY A 101 -14.36 -14.05 -19.98
CA GLY A 101 -15.17 -14.12 -21.21
C GLY A 101 -15.38 -12.93 -22.17
N VAL A 102 -14.83 -11.71 -22.00
CA VAL A 102 -15.05 -10.65 -23.03
C VAL A 102 -13.82 -9.77 -23.22
N SER A 103 -13.21 -9.88 -24.41
CA SER A 103 -12.16 -9.00 -24.89
C SER A 103 -12.75 -7.80 -25.61
N ASN A 104 -12.76 -6.64 -24.96
CA ASN A 104 -12.58 -5.38 -25.67
C ASN A 104 -11.42 -4.66 -24.99
N ALA A 105 -10.40 -4.28 -25.75
CA ALA A 105 -9.14 -3.74 -25.24
C ALA A 105 -9.29 -2.54 -24.29
N CYS A 106 -10.45 -1.85 -24.29
CA CYS A 106 -10.75 -0.74 -23.38
C CYS A 106 -12.14 -0.85 -22.68
N SER A 107 -12.94 -1.91 -22.89
CA SER A 107 -14.36 -1.91 -22.47
C SER A 107 -14.94 -3.28 -22.06
N ASN A 108 -14.78 -3.64 -20.78
CA ASN A 108 -15.85 -4.24 -19.94
C ASN A 108 -15.29 -4.46 -18.53
N TRP A 109 -15.93 -3.84 -17.53
CA TRP A 109 -15.38 -3.71 -16.18
C TRP A 109 -16.36 -4.21 -15.13
N ASP A 110 -16.69 -5.49 -15.13
CA ASP A 110 -17.53 -6.04 -14.09
C ASP A 110 -16.73 -6.46 -12.85
N LYS A 111 -17.29 -6.04 -11.72
CA LYS A 111 -16.91 -6.50 -10.38
C LYS A 111 -17.16 -8.00 -10.37
N ASN A 112 -16.12 -8.80 -10.13
CA ASN A 112 -16.17 -9.96 -9.25
C ASN A 112 -14.88 -10.74 -9.45
N LEU A 113 -13.96 -10.53 -8.52
CA LEU A 113 -12.92 -11.51 -8.28
C LEU A 113 -12.71 -11.56 -6.78
N ALA A 114 -13.29 -12.60 -6.18
CA ALA A 114 -12.84 -13.11 -4.91
C ALA A 114 -11.43 -13.67 -5.13
N LEU A 115 -10.41 -12.79 -5.11
CA LEU A 115 -9.05 -13.29 -4.97
C LEU A 115 -8.87 -13.75 -3.54
N PHE A 116 -8.69 -15.06 -3.43
CA PHE A 116 -8.22 -15.79 -2.26
C PHE A 116 -7.08 -15.01 -1.56
N GLY A 117 -7.15 -14.90 -0.23
CA GLY A 117 -6.05 -14.42 0.62
C GLY A 117 -6.05 -12.92 0.98
N VAL A 118 -6.51 -12.02 0.11
CA VAL A 118 -6.46 -10.57 0.39
C VAL A 118 -7.54 -10.14 1.38
N ASN A 119 -8.77 -10.65 1.18
CA ASN A 119 -9.84 -10.48 2.17
C ASN A 119 -9.51 -11.26 3.45
N ASP A 120 -8.92 -12.45 3.32
CA ASP A 120 -8.50 -13.24 4.49
C ASP A 120 -7.46 -12.50 5.33
N MET A 121 -6.55 -11.72 4.73
CA MET A 121 -5.65 -10.88 5.50
C MET A 121 -6.39 -9.73 6.18
N TYR A 122 -7.31 -9.06 5.49
CA TYR A 122 -8.11 -7.99 6.11
C TYR A 122 -8.94 -8.52 7.29
N ASP A 123 -9.57 -9.67 7.12
CA ASP A 123 -10.38 -10.36 8.15
C ASP A 123 -9.49 -10.89 9.29
N MET A 124 -8.32 -11.45 8.99
CA MET A 124 -7.34 -11.88 10.00
C MET A 124 -6.83 -10.69 10.83
N LEU A 125 -6.54 -9.56 10.18
CA LEU A 125 -5.95 -8.39 10.82
C LEU A 125 -6.94 -7.58 11.67
N LEU A 126 -8.20 -7.47 11.23
CA LEU A 126 -9.19 -6.58 11.87
C LEU A 126 -10.19 -7.31 12.75
N LEU A 127 -10.53 -8.57 12.45
CA LEU A 127 -11.65 -9.25 13.12
C LEU A 127 -11.22 -10.31 14.13
N ASN A 128 -10.02 -10.90 13.97
CA ASN A 128 -9.60 -12.05 14.77
C ASN A 128 -8.45 -11.75 15.76
N ALA A 129 -7.70 -10.67 15.58
CA ALA A 129 -6.64 -10.32 16.52
C ALA A 129 -7.24 -9.77 17.83
N THR A 130 -7.09 -10.53 18.91
CA THR A 130 -7.55 -10.13 20.25
C THR A 130 -6.60 -9.16 20.94
N THR A 131 -5.34 -9.09 20.49
CA THR A 131 -4.29 -8.21 21.01
C THR A 131 -3.43 -7.63 19.89
N VAL A 132 -2.71 -6.52 20.18
CA VAL A 132 -1.75 -5.90 19.26
C VAL A 132 -0.65 -6.90 18.88
N THR A 133 -0.16 -7.67 19.85
CA THR A 133 0.83 -8.72 19.64
C THR A 133 0.33 -9.78 18.65
N ALA A 134 -0.89 -10.29 18.82
CA ALA A 134 -1.48 -11.28 17.92
C ALA A 134 -1.66 -10.75 16.49
N CYS A 135 -1.97 -9.46 16.32
CA CYS A 135 -2.04 -8.83 15.01
C CYS A 135 -0.66 -8.79 14.31
N HIS A 136 0.41 -8.43 15.04
CA HIS A 136 1.75 -8.46 14.46
C HIS A 136 2.20 -9.89 14.14
N ASP A 137 1.92 -10.86 15.01
CA ASP A 137 2.24 -12.25 14.75
C ASP A 137 1.51 -12.76 13.48
N ALA A 138 0.28 -12.28 13.25
CA ALA A 138 -0.45 -12.56 12.02
C ALA A 138 0.21 -11.92 10.78
N PHE A 139 0.70 -10.68 10.86
CA PHE A 139 1.48 -10.07 9.78
C PHE A 139 2.78 -10.84 9.52
N ASP A 140 3.49 -11.26 10.56
CA ASP A 140 4.76 -11.99 10.47
C ASP A 140 4.55 -13.38 9.86
N ALA A 141 3.43 -14.04 10.18
CA ALA A 141 3.07 -15.35 9.64
C ALA A 141 2.46 -15.29 8.22
N PHE A 142 2.02 -14.11 7.77
CA PHE A 142 1.37 -13.99 6.47
C PHE A 142 2.36 -14.22 5.33
N ASN A 143 2.03 -15.18 4.45
CA ASN A 143 2.88 -15.53 3.32
C ASN A 143 2.78 -14.49 2.19
N LEU A 144 3.54 -13.40 2.30
CA LEU A 144 3.63 -12.35 1.27
C LEU A 144 4.19 -12.84 -0.07
N ARG A 145 4.77 -14.06 -0.14
CA ARG A 145 5.19 -14.69 -1.40
C ARG A 145 4.02 -15.13 -2.29
N LEU A 146 2.78 -15.04 -1.79
CA LEU A 146 1.59 -15.24 -2.63
C LEU A 146 1.55 -14.29 -3.85
N TYR A 147 2.32 -13.20 -3.82
CA TYR A 147 2.46 -12.25 -4.93
C TYR A 147 3.47 -12.69 -6.02
N ASP A 148 4.12 -13.83 -5.87
CA ASP A 148 5.11 -14.32 -6.85
C ASP A 148 4.54 -14.55 -8.25
N ASP A 149 3.25 -14.79 -8.36
CA ASP A 149 2.56 -14.99 -9.64
C ASP A 149 1.90 -13.71 -10.20
N LEU A 150 2.07 -12.57 -9.52
CA LEU A 150 1.44 -11.28 -9.87
C LEU A 150 2.48 -10.25 -10.30
N ASP A 151 2.20 -9.48 -11.35
CA ASP A 151 3.12 -8.44 -11.80
C ASP A 151 3.00 -7.17 -10.93
N ALA A 152 1.80 -6.87 -10.40
CA ALA A 152 1.57 -5.72 -9.52
C ALA A 152 0.51 -5.96 -8.43
N VAL A 153 0.65 -5.27 -7.30
CA VAL A 153 -0.25 -5.35 -6.14
C VAL A 153 -0.62 -3.95 -5.61
N PHE A 154 -1.88 -3.68 -5.28
CA PHE A 154 -2.36 -2.35 -4.90
C PHE A 154 -3.39 -2.35 -3.75
N ASP A 155 -3.52 -1.18 -3.10
CA ASP A 155 -4.50 -0.86 -2.05
C ASP A 155 -4.33 -1.72 -0.79
N SER A 156 -5.35 -1.78 0.05
CA SER A 156 -5.35 -2.52 1.29
C SER A 156 -5.28 -4.01 0.97
N PRO A 157 -4.42 -4.76 1.65
CA PRO A 157 -3.53 -4.38 2.76
C PRO A 157 -2.09 -4.01 2.34
N VAL A 158 -1.77 -4.00 1.04
CA VAL A 158 -0.42 -3.76 0.48
C VAL A 158 0.25 -2.54 1.09
N HIS A 159 -0.44 -1.40 1.15
CA HIS A 159 0.18 -0.16 1.66
C HIS A 159 0.67 -0.26 3.12
N HIS A 160 0.01 -1.07 3.95
CA HIS A 160 0.39 -1.32 5.35
C HIS A 160 1.58 -2.27 5.50
N VAL A 161 1.92 -3.03 4.46
CA VAL A 161 3.04 -3.99 4.46
C VAL A 161 4.09 -3.65 3.41
N THR A 162 4.03 -2.42 2.87
CA THR A 162 4.94 -1.96 1.81
C THR A 162 6.39 -2.15 2.20
N TYR A 163 6.75 -1.76 3.43
CA TYR A 163 8.13 -1.88 3.90
C TYR A 163 8.61 -3.34 3.87
N ARG A 164 7.78 -4.28 4.36
CA ARG A 164 8.09 -5.70 4.33
C ARG A 164 8.16 -6.26 2.91
N LEU A 165 7.29 -5.79 2.01
CA LEU A 165 7.34 -6.16 0.60
C LEU A 165 8.64 -5.69 -0.06
N LEU A 166 9.15 -4.50 0.26
CA LEU A 166 10.43 -4.01 -0.27
C LEU A 166 11.62 -4.85 0.19
N GLN A 167 11.59 -5.36 1.43
CA GLN A 167 12.60 -6.30 1.92
C GLN A 167 12.54 -7.66 1.18
N LEU A 168 11.33 -8.15 0.89
CA LEU A 168 11.12 -9.43 0.19
C LEU A 168 11.36 -9.33 -1.32
N TYR A 169 11.12 -8.17 -1.93
CA TYR A 169 11.24 -7.93 -3.35
C TYR A 169 12.23 -6.78 -3.59
N PRO A 170 13.55 -6.98 -3.38
CA PRO A 170 14.55 -5.92 -3.47
C PRO A 170 14.68 -5.30 -4.86
N ASN A 171 14.13 -5.91 -5.93
CA ASN A 171 14.08 -5.35 -7.29
C ASN A 171 12.73 -4.68 -7.60
N ALA A 172 11.85 -4.52 -6.62
CA ALA A 172 10.54 -3.94 -6.81
C ALA A 172 10.60 -2.49 -7.31
N LYS A 173 9.54 -2.10 -8.00
CA LYS A 173 9.21 -0.70 -8.30
C LYS A 173 8.01 -0.30 -7.45
N LEU A 174 8.00 0.93 -6.98
CA LEU A 174 6.95 1.47 -6.12
C LEU A 174 6.17 2.55 -6.88
N ILE A 175 4.85 2.43 -6.88
CA ILE A 175 3.93 3.47 -7.36
C ILE A 175 3.19 3.98 -6.14
N PHE A 176 3.43 5.24 -5.79
CA PHE A 176 2.74 5.89 -4.67
C PHE A 176 1.65 6.81 -5.22
N THR A 177 0.41 6.34 -5.13
CA THR A 177 -0.75 7.16 -5.48
C THR A 177 -1.04 8.11 -4.32
N HIS A 178 -1.12 9.41 -4.61
CA HIS A 178 -1.29 10.41 -3.57
C HIS A 178 -2.31 11.48 -3.96
N ARG A 179 -2.74 12.21 -2.94
CA ARG A 179 -3.51 13.45 -3.04
C ARG A 179 -3.13 14.34 -1.87
N ASP A 180 -3.71 15.53 -1.86
CA ASP A 180 -3.65 16.41 -0.69
C ASP A 180 -4.01 15.63 0.60
N PRO A 181 -3.12 15.58 1.62
CA PRO A 181 -3.34 14.77 2.81
C PRO A 181 -4.60 15.12 3.60
N ASP A 182 -4.95 16.40 3.69
CA ASP A 182 -6.17 16.84 4.38
C ASP A 182 -7.42 16.31 3.66
N VAL A 183 -7.44 16.42 2.32
CA VAL A 183 -8.52 15.84 1.50
C VAL A 183 -8.53 14.31 1.61
N TRP A 184 -7.37 13.65 1.71
CA TRP A 184 -7.32 12.20 1.92
C TRP A 184 -8.00 11.80 3.23
N VAL A 185 -7.66 12.47 4.35
CA VAL A 185 -8.29 12.20 5.65
C VAL A 185 -9.80 12.41 5.56
N GLU A 186 -10.26 13.54 5.03
CA GLU A 186 -11.70 13.85 4.88
C GLU A 186 -12.46 12.74 4.14
N LYS A 187 -11.87 12.18 3.07
CA LYS A 187 -12.50 11.09 2.32
C LYS A 187 -12.36 9.75 3.02
N ARG A 188 -11.24 9.49 3.70
CA ARG A 188 -10.93 8.18 4.28
C ARG A 188 -11.72 7.92 5.57
N VAL A 189 -11.99 8.94 6.39
CA VAL A 189 -12.80 8.80 7.62
C VAL A 189 -14.25 8.37 7.34
N ALA A 190 -14.76 8.58 6.12
CA ALA A 190 -16.07 8.09 5.71
C ALA A 190 -16.14 6.55 5.53
N HIS A 191 -14.99 5.86 5.54
CA HIS A 191 -14.91 4.41 5.43
C HIS A 191 -14.84 3.77 6.82
N GLN A 192 -15.83 2.92 7.14
CA GLN A 192 -15.83 2.13 8.37
C GLN A 192 -14.55 1.29 8.47
N MET A 193 -13.95 1.24 9.67
CA MET A 193 -12.74 0.48 9.97
C MET A 193 -11.53 0.86 9.09
N ALA A 194 -11.51 2.08 8.55
CA ALA A 194 -10.35 2.56 7.82
C ALA A 194 -9.15 2.69 8.76
N MET A 195 -8.02 2.13 8.35
CA MET A 195 -6.77 2.22 9.09
C MET A 195 -5.97 3.49 8.70
N PRO A 196 -5.18 4.05 9.63
CA PRO A 196 -4.24 5.12 9.31
C PRO A 196 -3.15 4.64 8.35
N ALA A 197 -2.51 5.57 7.64
CA ALA A 197 -1.41 5.28 6.72
C ALA A 197 -0.11 4.99 7.50
N VAL A 198 -0.10 3.91 8.27
CA VAL A 198 1.01 3.42 9.08
C VAL A 198 1.38 2.00 8.65
N GLN A 199 2.66 1.63 8.77
CA GLN A 199 3.11 0.25 8.53
C GLN A 199 2.60 -0.65 9.66
N GLN A 200 1.88 -1.72 9.30
CA GLN A 200 1.19 -2.65 10.21
C GLN A 200 0.41 -1.95 11.34
N PRO A 201 -0.71 -1.25 11.05
CA PRO A 201 -1.45 -0.44 12.03
C PRO A 201 -2.29 -1.30 12.99
N CYS A 202 -1.64 -2.23 13.70
CA CYS A 202 -2.28 -3.18 14.60
C CYS A 202 -3.02 -2.48 15.74
N GLY A 203 -4.31 -2.79 15.87
CA GLY A 203 -5.20 -2.20 16.88
C GLY A 203 -5.60 -0.75 16.59
N MET A 204 -5.34 -0.23 15.39
CA MET A 204 -5.58 1.17 15.03
C MET A 204 -6.60 1.30 13.91
N ILE A 205 -7.55 2.20 14.11
CA ILE A 205 -8.41 2.74 13.06
C ILE A 205 -8.23 4.26 13.06
N LEU A 206 -8.59 4.91 11.95
CA LEU A 206 -8.46 6.36 11.78
C LEU A 206 -9.11 7.15 12.92
N GLU A 207 -10.23 6.67 13.45
CA GLU A 207 -10.99 7.32 14.53
C GLU A 207 -10.22 7.40 15.85
N HIS A 208 -9.16 6.60 16.02
CA HIS A 208 -8.29 6.66 17.20
C HIS A 208 -7.31 7.85 17.16
N LEU A 209 -7.18 8.53 16.02
CA LEU A 209 -6.27 9.68 15.82
C LEU A 209 -7.07 10.91 15.39
N THR A 210 -6.58 12.10 15.74
CA THR A 210 -7.14 13.35 15.18
C THR A 210 -6.86 13.43 13.68
N ASN A 211 -7.56 14.32 12.97
CA ASN A 211 -7.29 14.54 11.55
C ASN A 211 -5.85 15.00 11.31
N GLU A 212 -5.32 15.87 12.17
CA GLU A 212 -3.94 16.36 12.10
C GLU A 212 -2.93 15.23 12.34
N GLN A 213 -3.20 14.34 13.31
CA GLN A 213 -2.38 13.15 13.54
C GLN A 213 -2.44 12.19 12.34
N ASN A 214 -3.61 12.01 11.72
CA ASN A 214 -3.75 11.18 10.52
C ASN A 214 -3.01 11.76 9.31
N VAL A 215 -3.05 13.09 9.10
CA VAL A 215 -2.24 13.78 8.09
C VAL A 215 -0.75 13.60 8.38
N ALA A 216 -0.32 13.77 9.62
CA ALA A 216 1.08 13.60 10.00
C ALA A 216 1.56 12.16 9.81
N ALA A 217 0.73 11.16 10.15
CA ALA A 217 1.02 9.75 9.92
C ALA A 217 1.14 9.43 8.41
N TYR A 218 0.24 9.98 7.59
CA TYR A 218 0.31 9.89 6.12
C TYR A 218 1.64 10.42 5.58
N ASN A 219 2.03 11.62 6.01
CA ASN A 219 3.27 12.25 5.58
C ASN A 219 4.49 11.46 6.06
N ALA A 220 4.52 11.04 7.33
CA ALA A 220 5.61 10.24 7.87
C ALA A 220 5.80 8.93 7.08
N ASN A 221 4.72 8.27 6.66
CA ASN A 221 4.79 7.07 5.86
C ASN A 221 5.28 7.33 4.43
N LEU A 222 4.86 8.42 3.79
CA LEU A 222 5.41 8.82 2.49
C LEU A 222 6.92 9.09 2.60
N GLU A 223 7.33 9.89 3.58
CA GLU A 223 8.74 10.24 3.79
C GLU A 223 9.62 9.00 4.10
N LEU A 224 9.09 8.01 4.82
CA LEU A 224 9.77 6.72 5.01
C LEU A 224 10.05 6.07 3.65
N LEU A 225 9.02 5.96 2.80
CA LEU A 225 9.14 5.29 1.50
C LEU A 225 10.08 6.05 0.56
N GLU A 226 10.02 7.38 0.54
CA GLU A 226 10.96 8.22 -0.22
C GLU A 226 12.41 8.08 0.27
N CYS A 227 12.61 7.90 1.59
CA CYS A 227 13.93 7.76 2.17
C CYS A 227 14.59 6.41 1.81
N ILE A 228 13.83 5.32 1.80
CA ILE A 228 14.36 3.97 1.53
C ILE A 228 14.39 3.60 0.04
N MET A 229 13.58 4.27 -0.79
CA MET A 229 13.48 3.97 -2.22
C MET A 229 14.36 4.88 -3.07
N PRO A 230 15.23 4.32 -3.93
CA PRO A 230 15.86 5.09 -5.00
C PRO A 230 14.81 5.74 -5.90
N ALA A 231 15.05 6.99 -6.30
CA ALA A 231 14.10 7.79 -7.05
C ALA A 231 13.68 7.13 -8.38
N GLU A 232 14.60 6.44 -9.06
CA GLU A 232 14.34 5.72 -10.31
C GLU A 232 13.44 4.48 -10.15
N ARG A 233 13.18 4.05 -8.91
CA ARG A 233 12.28 2.95 -8.56
C ARG A 233 11.00 3.41 -7.88
N MET A 234 10.72 4.71 -7.85
CA MET A 234 9.52 5.27 -7.26
C MET A 234 8.84 6.23 -8.25
N LEU A 235 7.53 6.03 -8.46
CA LEU A 235 6.69 6.93 -9.25
C LEU A 235 5.58 7.50 -8.37
N MET A 236 5.54 8.83 -8.26
CA MET A 236 4.45 9.56 -7.61
C MET A 236 3.33 9.80 -8.61
N VAL A 237 2.09 9.43 -8.26
CA VAL A 237 0.93 9.59 -9.13
C VAL A 237 -0.17 10.36 -8.41
N ASN A 238 -0.50 11.55 -8.91
CA ASN A 238 -1.64 12.35 -8.46
C ASN A 238 -2.67 12.46 -9.58
N VAL A 239 -3.72 11.62 -9.51
CA VAL A 239 -4.76 11.56 -10.57
C VAL A 239 -5.65 12.81 -10.64
N TRP A 240 -5.52 13.72 -9.67
CA TRP A 240 -6.26 14.97 -9.62
C TRP A 240 -5.45 16.15 -10.15
N ALA A 241 -4.15 15.99 -10.37
CA ALA A 241 -3.27 17.07 -10.83
C ALA A 241 -2.83 16.92 -12.28
N GLN A 242 -3.15 15.80 -12.93
CA GLN A 242 -2.65 15.47 -14.26
C GLN A 242 -3.77 14.93 -15.16
N PRO A 243 -3.80 15.27 -16.46
CA PRO A 243 -4.64 14.61 -17.44
C PRO A 243 -4.39 13.11 -17.49
N GLY A 244 -5.45 12.32 -17.69
CA GLY A 244 -5.34 10.85 -17.70
C GLY A 244 -4.34 10.30 -18.72
N ARG A 245 -4.16 10.98 -19.85
CA ARG A 245 -3.19 10.59 -20.87
C ARG A 245 -1.75 10.72 -20.39
N GLU A 246 -1.42 11.84 -19.74
CA GLU A 246 -0.08 12.09 -19.18
C GLU A 246 0.26 11.07 -18.08
N ILE A 247 -0.75 10.66 -17.29
CA ILE A 247 -0.58 9.59 -16.30
C ILE A 247 -0.27 8.26 -16.97
N PHE A 248 -0.96 7.91 -18.06
CA PHE A 248 -0.64 6.69 -18.82
C PHE A 248 0.77 6.70 -19.39
N GLU A 249 1.20 7.83 -19.95
CA GLU A 249 2.54 7.98 -20.51
C GLU A 249 3.61 7.84 -19.42
N SER A 250 3.39 8.47 -18.26
CA SER A 250 4.29 8.34 -17.10
C SER A 250 4.36 6.92 -16.57
N LEU A 251 3.21 6.23 -16.44
CA LEU A 251 3.16 4.82 -16.03
C LEU A 251 3.84 3.91 -17.06
N ALA A 252 3.59 4.12 -18.35
CA ALA A 252 4.15 3.33 -19.43
C ALA A 252 5.68 3.45 -19.48
N ASP A 253 6.22 4.67 -19.39
CA ASP A 253 7.66 4.92 -19.33
C ASP A 253 8.29 4.29 -18.08
N PHE A 254 7.73 4.56 -16.90
CA PHE A 254 8.23 4.00 -15.64
C PHE A 254 8.23 2.48 -15.64
N LEU A 255 7.21 1.85 -16.22
CA LEU A 255 7.06 0.39 -16.28
C LEU A 255 7.69 -0.25 -17.52
N GLN A 256 8.25 0.55 -18.43
CA GLN A 256 8.84 0.10 -19.69
C GLN A 256 7.84 -0.70 -20.54
N ARG A 257 6.66 -0.12 -20.72
CA ARG A 257 5.52 -0.69 -21.47
C ARG A 257 5.08 0.27 -22.58
N PRO A 258 4.45 -0.22 -23.65
CA PRO A 258 3.84 0.66 -24.64
C PRO A 258 2.69 1.44 -24.01
N VAL A 259 2.56 2.71 -24.39
CA VAL A 259 1.40 3.52 -24.01
C VAL A 259 0.14 2.92 -24.67
N PRO A 260 -1.01 2.82 -23.97
CA PRO A 260 -2.24 2.35 -24.58
C PRO A 260 -2.67 3.25 -25.76
N PRO A 261 -3.51 2.73 -26.68
CA PRO A 261 -4.09 3.54 -27.77
C PRO A 261 -4.81 4.80 -27.26
N GLU A 262 -4.92 5.84 -28.07
CA GLU A 262 -5.51 7.13 -27.67
C GLU A 262 -6.98 7.02 -27.24
N GLU A 263 -7.70 6.05 -27.80
CA GLU A 263 -9.09 5.75 -27.45
C GLU A 263 -9.27 5.14 -26.05
N CYS A 264 -8.20 4.63 -25.43
CA CYS A 264 -8.22 4.09 -24.08
C CYS A 264 -8.15 5.25 -23.08
N ALA A 265 -9.30 5.61 -22.49
CA ALA A 265 -9.38 6.60 -21.43
C ALA A 265 -8.78 6.08 -20.11
N PHE A 266 -8.16 6.96 -19.33
CA PHE A 266 -7.65 6.62 -18.01
C PHE A 266 -8.78 6.13 -17.09
N PRO A 267 -8.61 5.01 -16.36
CA PRO A 267 -9.70 4.45 -15.56
C PRO A 267 -10.15 5.37 -14.42
N GLY A 268 -11.47 5.57 -14.30
CA GLY A 268 -12.10 6.31 -13.20
C GLY A 268 -12.67 7.67 -13.62
N LYS A 269 -13.38 8.32 -12.69
CA LYS A 269 -13.84 9.69 -12.91
C LYS A 269 -12.66 10.60 -12.63
N LEU A 270 -11.99 11.09 -13.68
CA LEU A 270 -11.13 12.25 -13.53
C LEU A 270 -12.00 13.38 -12.98
N ALA A 271 -11.50 14.11 -11.98
CA ALA A 271 -12.10 15.38 -11.64
C ALA A 271 -12.07 16.22 -12.92
N GLN A 272 -13.21 16.78 -13.31
CA GLN A 272 -13.21 17.81 -14.35
C GLN A 272 -12.37 18.96 -13.77
N LEU A 273 -11.15 19.12 -14.27
CA LEU A 273 -10.28 20.25 -13.97
C LEU A 273 -10.90 21.53 -14.51
#